data_AF-A0A8B7E0S7-F1
#
_entry.id   AF-A0A8B7E0S7-F1
#
_cell.length_a   1.000
_cell.length_b   1.000
_cell.length_c   1.000
_cell.angle_alpha   90.00
_cell.angle_beta   90.00
_cell.angle_gamma   90.00
#
_symmetry.space_group_name_H-M   'P 1'
#
loop_
_entity.id
_entity.type
_entity.pdbx_description
1 polymer ?
#
loop_
_entity_poly.entity_id
_entity_poly.type
_entity_poly.pdbx_seq_one_letter_code
_entity_poly.pdbx_strand_id
1 'polypeptide(L)'
;MKLQNVITRETSLPEISFRFSANKDSSNPLDVASRVHVNKDISEVCTALKNYYLKYYGKINELQPLLKTPANVDLIQKFVDLCIVDAHNAQMDVVCRVERKQFLEKQMSYTPIPYSEIFMNEKSVILISGIAGIGKTWLLRKCLLDWSNNLIWNNVELVFYLECRRLNQYQNVSNINELLNVFYKDILNDFDISKHTTLFIIDGLDEFKYLNELLNPNLSSNFPIVNALAEIQSYKHVVAGRVYAIDKCQNIYTEHIDKLTIQIMGFNQDGVENYVENHVIEEKKEVVKATLKESPIAKVMATVPFYLSSMCKIISDSSKIYTTSFLTMTELYANIFLYFLQKHIIKNNVLVYEMMANENNKKYVLTICRIAFELFIENKFVFSKEEVLLFINNFNEVDESLFGFIERVETHLGIFYQFAHLTVMEFCASVYAYNCLSFEEIMANKKLKSCLSMICGLSNKNQNIILKFLVNLNPSKKSKEESSLLIPILGK
;
A
#
# COMPACT_ATOMS: atom_id res chain seq x y z
N MET A 1 -26.53 29.00 4.90
CA MET A 1 -27.56 29.82 5.57
C MET A 1 -28.54 30.23 4.47
N LYS A 2 -29.76 29.75 4.31
CA LYS A 2 -30.82 29.11 5.11
C LYS A 2 -31.49 28.04 4.20
N LEU A 3 -31.69 26.79 4.65
CA LEU A 3 -32.91 26.27 5.32
C LEU A 3 -34.13 26.30 4.38
N GLN A 4 -35.04 25.33 4.27
CA GLN A 4 -35.22 23.95 4.73
C GLN A 4 -36.63 23.55 4.19
N ASN A 5 -36.89 22.25 4.02
CA ASN A 5 -38.21 21.60 3.97
C ASN A 5 -39.06 21.70 2.68
N VAL A 6 -39.24 20.54 2.00
CA VAL A 6 -40.54 19.83 1.85
C VAL A 6 -40.29 18.32 1.71
N ILE A 7 -40.30 17.62 2.85
CA ILE A 7 -41.17 16.48 3.26
C ILE A 7 -41.62 15.42 2.20
N THR A 8 -41.18 14.19 2.51
CA THR A 8 -41.82 12.84 2.42
C THR A 8 -42.36 12.28 1.11
N ARG A 9 -41.79 11.13 0.70
CA ARG A 9 -42.54 9.96 0.24
C ARG A 9 -41.75 8.69 0.54
N GLU A 10 -42.27 7.92 1.50
CA GLU A 10 -41.92 6.53 1.73
C GLU A 10 -42.18 5.73 0.45
N THR A 11 -41.20 4.93 0.03
CA THR A 11 -41.42 3.85 -0.92
C THR A 11 -40.80 2.59 -0.35
N SER A 12 -41.69 1.65 -0.04
CA SER A 12 -41.45 0.31 0.44
C SER A 12 -40.63 -0.50 -0.57
N LEU A 13 -39.57 -1.14 -0.08
CA LEU A 13 -38.84 -2.17 -0.82
C LEU A 13 -39.57 -3.52 -0.66
N PRO A 14 -39.68 -4.34 -1.73
CA PRO A 14 -40.35 -5.63 -1.64
C PRO A 14 -39.45 -6.69 -0.99
N GLU A 15 -40.03 -7.40 -0.01
CA GLU A 15 -39.50 -8.63 0.58
C GLU A 15 -39.35 -9.72 -0.50
N ILE A 16 -38.12 -10.18 -0.73
CA ILE A 16 -37.87 -11.41 -1.49
C ILE A 16 -37.60 -12.52 -0.47
N SER A 17 -38.62 -13.34 -0.29
CA SER A 17 -38.58 -14.57 0.52
C SER A 17 -37.92 -15.70 -0.29
N PHE A 18 -36.84 -16.26 0.23
CA PHE A 18 -36.35 -17.56 -0.23
C PHE A 18 -36.98 -18.66 0.63
N ARG A 19 -37.95 -19.36 0.03
CA ARG A 19 -38.52 -20.62 0.53
C ARG A 19 -37.46 -21.70 0.47
N PHE A 20 -36.99 -22.18 1.62
CA PHE A 20 -36.39 -23.51 1.73
C PHE A 20 -37.48 -24.51 2.13
N SER A 21 -37.62 -25.55 1.31
CA SER A 21 -38.55 -26.66 1.49
C SER A 21 -38.23 -27.45 2.76
N ALA A 22 -39.21 -27.53 3.65
CA ALA A 22 -39.20 -28.40 4.81
C ALA A 22 -39.43 -29.86 4.41
N ASN A 23 -38.52 -30.75 4.82
CA ASN A 23 -38.88 -32.12 5.18
C ASN A 23 -38.95 -32.18 6.70
N LYS A 24 -40.17 -32.37 7.22
CA LYS A 24 -40.46 -32.71 8.61
C LYS A 24 -40.29 -34.23 8.74
N ASP A 25 -39.49 -34.66 9.70
CA ASP A 25 -39.80 -35.81 10.54
C ASP A 25 -39.53 -35.44 12.00
N SER A 26 -40.39 -35.96 12.86
CA SER A 26 -40.79 -35.38 14.15
C SER A 26 -40.18 -36.08 15.38
N SER A 27 -40.19 -35.33 16.51
CA SER A 27 -40.07 -35.75 17.93
C SER A 27 -38.67 -36.18 18.41
N ASN A 28 -38.07 -35.67 19.49
CA ASN A 28 -38.57 -35.07 20.74
C ASN A 28 -37.55 -34.05 21.33
N PRO A 29 -37.96 -33.18 22.27
CA PRO A 29 -37.14 -32.13 22.86
C PRO A 29 -36.48 -32.58 24.18
N LEU A 30 -35.21 -32.17 24.39
CA LEU A 30 -34.47 -31.99 25.65
C LEU A 30 -33.00 -32.37 25.42
N ASP A 31 -32.20 -31.40 25.01
CA ASP A 31 -30.81 -31.33 25.44
C ASP A 31 -30.39 -29.86 25.41
N VAL A 32 -30.41 -29.24 26.60
CA VAL A 32 -29.63 -28.04 26.87
C VAL A 32 -28.17 -28.49 26.83
N ALA A 33 -27.62 -28.62 25.64
CA ALA A 33 -26.20 -28.75 25.44
C ALA A 33 -25.57 -27.42 25.82
N SER A 34 -25.09 -27.38 27.07
CA SER A 34 -24.00 -26.52 27.50
C SER A 34 -23.02 -26.34 26.34
N ARG A 35 -22.84 -25.10 25.89
CA ARG A 35 -21.70 -24.75 25.04
C ARG A 35 -20.46 -25.01 25.89
N VAL A 36 -19.90 -26.20 25.76
CA VAL A 36 -18.57 -26.52 26.26
C VAL A 36 -17.65 -25.57 25.50
N HIS A 37 -17.24 -24.48 26.14
CA HIS A 37 -16.05 -23.75 25.72
C HIS A 37 -14.92 -24.77 25.74
N VAL A 38 -14.55 -25.26 24.56
CA VAL A 38 -13.30 -25.99 24.40
C VAL A 38 -12.22 -24.95 24.67
N ASN A 39 -11.66 -24.94 25.88
CA ASN A 39 -10.47 -24.17 26.19
C ASN A 39 -9.36 -24.69 25.28
N LYS A 40 -9.19 -24.07 24.11
CA LYS A 40 -8.04 -24.29 23.25
C LYS A 40 -6.78 -24.01 24.06
N ASP A 41 -5.80 -24.89 23.97
CA ASP A 41 -4.49 -24.67 24.57
C ASP A 41 -3.78 -23.53 23.82
N ILE A 42 -3.04 -22.68 24.56
CA ILE A 42 -2.23 -21.61 23.98
C ILE A 42 -1.24 -22.15 22.94
N SER A 43 -0.69 -23.34 23.19
CA SER A 43 0.20 -24.03 22.25
C SER A 43 -0.47 -24.30 20.90
N GLU A 44 -1.75 -24.70 20.90
CA GLU A 44 -2.52 -24.94 19.68
C GLU A 44 -2.79 -23.63 18.92
N VAL A 45 -3.17 -22.57 19.63
CA VAL A 45 -3.42 -21.24 19.04
C VAL A 45 -2.14 -20.66 18.45
N CYS A 46 -1.03 -20.70 19.19
CA CYS A 46 0.28 -20.26 18.73
C CYS A 46 0.70 -21.01 17.46
N THR A 47 0.60 -22.35 17.48
CA THR A 47 0.92 -23.19 16.32
C THR A 47 0.04 -22.86 15.11
N ALA A 48 -1.26 -22.62 15.32
CA ALA A 48 -2.18 -22.24 14.26
C ALA A 48 -1.84 -20.87 13.66
N LEU A 49 -1.47 -19.87 14.47
CA LEU A 49 -1.01 -18.55 13.99
C LEU A 49 0.29 -18.67 13.17
N LYS A 50 1.28 -19.42 13.65
CA LYS A 50 2.54 -19.65 12.93
C LYS A 50 2.29 -20.32 11.58
N ASN A 51 1.48 -21.37 11.56
CA ASN A 51 1.09 -22.04 10.32
C ASN A 51 0.31 -21.12 9.37
N TYR A 52 -0.56 -20.26 9.90
CA TYR A 52 -1.27 -19.26 9.11
C TYR A 52 -0.29 -18.32 8.41
N TYR A 53 0.69 -17.76 9.11
CA TYR A 53 1.66 -16.85 8.50
C TYR A 53 2.60 -17.54 7.50
N LEU A 54 3.10 -18.74 7.82
CA LEU A 54 3.89 -19.54 6.87
C LEU A 54 3.11 -19.81 5.57
N LYS A 55 1.80 -20.11 5.69
CA LYS A 55 0.93 -20.37 4.53
C LYS A 55 0.67 -19.12 3.69
N TYR A 56 0.31 -18.00 4.32
CA TYR A 56 -0.17 -16.81 3.60
C TYR A 56 0.93 -15.81 3.24
N TYR A 57 2.04 -15.79 3.97
CA TYR A 57 3.16 -14.86 3.73
C TYR A 57 4.46 -15.55 3.31
N GLY A 58 4.57 -16.88 3.46
CA GLY A 58 5.77 -17.61 3.07
C GLY A 58 6.02 -17.59 1.57
N LYS A 59 4.95 -17.52 0.76
CA LYS A 59 5.04 -17.36 -0.70
C LYS A 59 4.65 -15.94 -1.10
N ILE A 60 5.51 -15.31 -1.87
CA ILE A 60 5.27 -13.99 -2.46
C ILE A 60 4.98 -14.11 -3.95
N ASN A 61 4.07 -13.24 -4.40
CA ASN A 61 3.93 -12.90 -5.80
C ASN A 61 5.00 -11.86 -6.11
N GLU A 62 5.90 -12.16 -7.04
CA GLU A 62 6.74 -11.11 -7.63
C GLU A 62 5.87 -10.01 -8.25
N LEU A 63 6.44 -8.82 -8.42
CA LEU A 63 5.80 -7.71 -9.14
C LEU A 63 5.54 -8.16 -10.58
N GLN A 64 4.33 -8.68 -10.82
CA GLN A 64 3.90 -9.21 -12.10
C GLN A 64 2.58 -8.55 -12.49
N PRO A 65 2.35 -8.30 -13.78
CA PRO A 65 1.01 -7.98 -14.26
C PRO A 65 0.05 -9.11 -13.88
N LEU A 66 -1.08 -8.79 -13.24
CA LEU A 66 -2.08 -9.69 -12.66
C LEU A 66 -2.70 -10.75 -13.62
N LEU A 67 -2.26 -10.79 -14.88
CA LEU A 67 -2.76 -11.67 -15.94
C LEU A 67 -1.84 -12.88 -16.23
N LYS A 68 -0.73 -13.05 -15.50
CA LYS A 68 0.08 -14.27 -15.52
C LYS A 68 -0.09 -15.03 -14.20
N THR A 69 -0.14 -16.37 -14.26
CA THR A 69 -0.07 -17.23 -13.08
C THR A 69 1.13 -16.82 -12.22
N PRO A 70 0.96 -16.57 -10.91
CA PRO A 70 2.03 -16.08 -10.07
C PRO A 70 3.17 -17.09 -10.02
N ALA A 71 4.37 -16.64 -10.36
CA ALA A 71 5.60 -17.37 -10.00
C ALA A 71 5.75 -17.24 -8.49
N ASN A 72 5.27 -18.25 -7.76
CA ASN A 72 5.36 -18.29 -6.31
C ASN A 72 6.83 -18.50 -5.92
N VAL A 73 7.40 -17.56 -5.18
CA VAL A 73 8.74 -17.72 -4.61
C VAL A 73 8.70 -17.58 -3.10
N ASP A 74 9.61 -18.26 -2.41
CA ASP A 74 9.77 -18.18 -0.97
C ASP A 74 10.31 -16.78 -0.57
N LEU A 75 9.58 -16.10 0.33
CA LEU A 75 9.94 -14.76 0.78
C LEU A 75 11.30 -14.74 1.48
N ILE A 76 11.60 -15.72 2.33
CA ILE A 76 12.83 -15.77 3.12
C ILE A 76 14.03 -15.91 2.18
N GLN A 77 13.93 -16.79 1.18
CA GLN A 77 15.01 -17.01 0.21
C GLN A 77 15.29 -15.79 -0.67
N LYS A 78 14.27 -15.00 -0.94
CA LYS A 78 14.34 -13.83 -1.82
C LYS A 78 14.50 -12.51 -1.09
N PHE A 79 14.47 -12.52 0.24
CA PHE A 79 14.64 -11.30 1.01
C PHE A 79 16.05 -10.76 0.85
N VAL A 80 16.13 -9.44 0.63
CA VAL A 80 17.39 -8.71 0.61
C VAL A 80 17.37 -7.78 1.81
N ASP A 81 18.45 -7.78 2.58
CA ASP A 81 18.53 -7.01 3.80
C ASP A 81 18.35 -5.51 3.56
N LEU A 82 17.55 -4.90 4.43
CA LEU A 82 17.28 -3.47 4.41
C LEU A 82 18.24 -2.79 5.38
N CYS A 83 18.78 -1.65 4.97
CA CYS A 83 19.48 -0.73 5.84
C CYS A 83 18.46 -0.09 6.79
N ILE A 84 18.63 -0.33 8.09
CA ILE A 84 17.79 0.19 9.16
C ILE A 84 18.67 1.03 10.09
N VAL A 85 18.21 2.21 10.47
CA VAL A 85 18.97 3.15 11.30
C VAL A 85 18.13 3.66 12.45
N ASP A 86 18.76 4.20 13.49
CA ASP A 86 18.05 4.89 14.59
C ASP A 86 17.37 6.15 14.04
N ALA A 87 16.07 6.30 14.31
CA ALA A 87 15.31 7.44 13.81
C ALA A 87 15.71 8.77 14.49
N HIS A 88 16.21 8.78 15.73
CA HIS A 88 16.68 10.01 16.37
C HIS A 88 17.90 10.60 15.66
N ASN A 89 18.76 9.75 15.10
CA ASN A 89 19.88 10.17 14.26
C ASN A 89 19.43 10.65 12.87
N ALA A 90 18.27 10.18 12.39
CA ALA A 90 17.66 10.60 11.12
C ALA A 90 16.72 11.82 11.25
N GLN A 91 16.24 12.13 12.47
CA GLN A 91 15.24 13.16 12.75
C GLN A 91 15.71 14.61 12.59
N MET A 92 17.02 14.83 12.34
CA MET A 92 17.51 16.16 11.92
C MET A 92 17.01 16.60 10.53
N ASP A 93 16.28 15.77 9.78
CA ASP A 93 15.77 16.09 8.43
C ASP A 93 14.23 16.14 8.32
N VAL A 94 13.50 16.28 9.44
CA VAL A 94 12.02 16.38 9.44
C VAL A 94 11.55 17.83 9.24
N VAL A 95 11.73 18.40 8.04
CA VAL A 95 10.79 19.39 7.48
C VAL A 95 10.92 19.34 5.96
N CYS A 96 9.78 19.25 5.27
CA CYS A 96 9.66 19.58 3.84
C CYS A 96 10.71 20.59 3.35
N ARG A 97 11.60 20.19 2.43
CA ARG A 97 12.38 21.00 1.45
C ARG A 97 13.83 20.55 1.23
N VAL A 98 14.29 19.45 1.82
CA VAL A 98 15.61 18.92 1.46
C VAL A 98 15.50 18.13 0.16
N GLU A 99 16.32 18.49 -0.84
CA GLU A 99 16.39 17.80 -2.12
C GLU A 99 16.53 16.29 -1.89
N ARG A 100 15.66 15.45 -2.47
CA ARG A 100 15.70 13.98 -2.32
C ARG A 100 17.10 13.40 -2.54
N LYS A 101 17.93 14.07 -3.34
CA LYS A 101 19.35 13.77 -3.56
C LYS A 101 20.16 13.81 -2.26
N GLN A 102 20.02 14.83 -1.42
CA GLN A 102 20.74 14.95 -0.15
C GLN A 102 20.27 13.91 0.89
N PHE A 103 18.98 13.55 0.90
CA PHE A 103 18.47 12.44 1.72
C PHE A 103 19.13 11.11 1.34
N LEU A 104 19.27 10.87 0.03
CA LEU A 104 19.84 9.64 -0.53
C LEU A 104 21.38 9.61 -0.45
N GLU A 105 22.04 10.76 -0.45
CA GLU A 105 23.47 10.87 -0.17
C GLU A 105 23.78 10.63 1.33
N LYS A 106 22.98 11.19 2.24
CA LYS A 106 23.11 10.94 3.68
C LYS A 106 22.82 9.49 4.05
N GLN A 107 21.93 8.81 3.33
CA GLN A 107 21.68 7.37 3.50
C GLN A 107 22.96 6.52 3.49
N MET A 108 23.96 6.91 2.70
CA MET A 108 25.25 6.21 2.62
C MET A 108 26.17 6.44 3.82
N SER A 109 25.83 7.36 4.72
CA SER A 109 26.67 7.76 5.87
C SER A 109 26.25 7.15 7.20
N TYR A 110 25.07 6.53 7.28
CA TYR A 110 24.57 5.96 8.52
C TYR A 110 25.09 4.54 8.75
N THR A 111 25.40 4.22 10.00
CA THR A 111 25.70 2.85 10.44
C THR A 111 24.40 2.07 10.58
N PRO A 112 24.21 0.98 9.82
CA PRO A 112 23.02 0.14 9.96
C PRO A 112 22.97 -0.55 11.33
N ILE A 113 21.77 -0.66 11.89
CA ILE A 113 21.49 -1.49 13.06
C ILE A 113 21.21 -2.92 12.57
N PRO A 114 21.90 -3.94 13.09
CA PRO A 114 21.63 -5.32 12.74
C PRO A 114 20.19 -5.75 13.04
N TYR A 115 19.59 -6.55 12.16
CA TYR A 115 18.23 -7.08 12.30
C TYR A 115 18.01 -7.78 13.66
N SER A 116 18.99 -8.57 14.11
CA SER A 116 18.96 -9.26 15.40
C SER A 116 18.87 -8.29 16.57
N GLU A 117 19.59 -7.16 16.54
CA GLU A 117 19.55 -6.17 17.62
C GLU A 117 18.21 -5.46 17.74
N ILE A 118 17.42 -5.40 16.66
CA ILE A 118 16.11 -4.76 16.66
C ILE A 118 15.03 -5.73 17.17
N PHE A 119 15.05 -6.97 16.67
CA PHE A 119 13.91 -7.88 16.81
C PHE A 119 14.16 -9.08 17.73
N MET A 120 15.41 -9.37 18.11
CA MET A 120 15.69 -10.31 19.21
C MET A 120 15.64 -9.62 20.58
N ASN A 121 15.90 -8.32 20.63
CA ASN A 121 15.85 -7.56 21.88
C ASN A 121 14.41 -7.25 22.30
N GLU A 122 14.19 -7.21 23.62
CA GLU A 122 12.89 -6.98 24.21
C GLU A 122 12.57 -5.48 24.19
N LYS A 123 11.79 -5.06 23.19
CA LYS A 123 11.16 -3.73 23.13
C LYS A 123 9.65 -3.86 23.19
N SER A 124 9.04 -3.11 24.10
CA SER A 124 7.59 -3.05 24.27
C SER A 124 6.92 -2.31 23.11
N VAL A 125 7.58 -1.28 22.58
CA VAL A 125 7.10 -0.49 21.44
C VAL A 125 8.20 -0.32 20.40
N ILE A 126 7.93 -0.71 19.15
CA ILE A 126 8.82 -0.46 18.01
C ILE A 126 8.09 0.39 16.98
N LEU A 127 8.64 1.57 16.67
CA LEU A 127 8.13 2.46 15.64
C LEU A 127 9.03 2.39 14.40
N ILE A 128 8.46 2.05 13.26
CA ILE A 128 9.17 1.87 11.99
C ILE A 128 8.73 2.93 10.99
N SER A 129 9.61 3.89 10.73
CA SER A 129 9.37 4.94 9.74
C SER A 129 10.08 4.65 8.42
N GLY A 130 9.62 5.31 7.35
CA GLY A 130 10.30 5.29 6.06
C GLY A 130 9.39 5.74 4.93
N ILE A 131 9.97 6.09 3.79
CA ILE A 131 9.20 6.53 2.62
C ILE A 131 8.36 5.39 2.00
N ALA A 132 7.46 5.73 1.09
CA ALA A 132 6.67 4.72 0.39
C ALA A 132 7.56 3.84 -0.50
N GLY A 133 7.23 2.54 -0.60
CA GLY A 133 8.00 1.57 -1.38
C GLY A 133 9.36 1.15 -0.79
N ILE A 134 9.73 1.66 0.39
CA ILE A 134 11.06 1.42 0.99
C ILE A 134 11.26 0.02 1.59
N GLY A 135 10.19 -0.76 1.73
CA GLY A 135 10.26 -2.13 2.26
C GLY A 135 9.66 -2.36 3.65
N LYS A 136 8.91 -1.40 4.23
CA LYS A 136 8.27 -1.56 5.56
C LYS A 136 7.40 -2.81 5.68
N THR A 137 6.39 -2.96 4.83
CA THR A 137 5.51 -4.15 4.81
C THR A 137 6.30 -5.45 4.56
N TRP A 138 7.33 -5.38 3.72
CA TRP A 138 8.20 -6.54 3.46
C TRP A 138 8.99 -6.96 4.70
N LEU A 139 9.53 -6.00 5.46
CA LEU A 139 10.20 -6.26 6.73
C LEU A 139 9.25 -6.88 7.75
N LEU A 140 8.04 -6.32 7.90
CA LEU A 140 7.05 -6.85 8.84
C LEU A 140 6.61 -8.27 8.50
N ARG A 141 6.41 -8.57 7.21
CA ARG A 141 6.12 -9.93 6.75
C ARG A 141 7.27 -10.89 7.02
N LYS A 142 8.53 -10.47 6.82
CA LYS A 142 9.70 -11.25 7.25
C LYS A 142 9.65 -11.52 8.75
N CYS A 143 9.37 -10.52 9.58
CA CYS A 143 9.26 -10.71 11.02
C CYS A 143 8.18 -11.74 11.40
N LEU A 144 7.03 -11.76 10.72
CA LEU A 144 6.01 -12.79 10.94
C LEU A 144 6.52 -14.20 10.63
N LEU A 145 7.28 -14.37 9.54
CA LEU A 145 7.86 -15.66 9.17
C LEU A 145 8.99 -16.07 10.13
N ASP A 146 9.85 -15.14 10.53
CA ASP A 146 10.94 -15.39 11.47
C ASP A 146 10.39 -15.75 12.85
N TRP A 147 9.34 -15.07 13.33
CA TRP A 147 8.63 -15.47 14.55
C TRP A 147 7.99 -16.85 14.41
N SER A 148 7.40 -17.15 13.24
CA SER A 148 6.83 -18.47 12.96
C SER A 148 7.87 -19.59 12.97
N ASN A 149 9.12 -19.27 12.65
CA ASN A 149 10.27 -20.18 12.72
C ASN A 149 11.07 -20.09 14.04
N ASN A 150 10.58 -19.34 15.04
CA ASN A 150 11.24 -19.13 16.34
C ASN A 150 12.64 -18.48 16.25
N LEU A 151 12.81 -17.54 15.32
CA LEU A 151 14.05 -16.80 15.13
C LEU A 151 14.05 -15.44 15.85
N ILE A 152 12.88 -14.86 16.09
CA ILE A 152 12.69 -13.60 16.81
C ILE A 152 11.50 -13.70 17.77
N TRP A 153 11.45 -12.79 18.75
CA TRP A 153 10.35 -12.68 19.71
C TRP A 153 9.97 -14.01 20.38
N ASN A 154 10.96 -14.82 20.77
CA ASN A 154 10.75 -16.18 21.31
C ASN A 154 9.89 -16.22 22.58
N ASN A 155 9.81 -15.08 23.28
CA ASN A 155 9.09 -14.83 24.52
C ASN A 155 7.74 -14.12 24.28
N VAL A 156 7.25 -14.12 23.04
CA VAL A 156 5.90 -13.69 22.65
C VAL A 156 5.13 -14.91 22.16
N GLU A 157 4.09 -15.28 22.89
CA GLU A 157 3.23 -16.42 22.59
C GLU A 157 2.33 -16.16 21.38
N LEU A 158 1.84 -14.94 21.22
CA LEU A 158 0.86 -14.57 20.18
C LEU A 158 1.30 -13.32 19.42
N VAL A 159 1.30 -13.39 18.09
CA VAL A 159 1.53 -12.23 17.21
C VAL A 159 0.32 -12.04 16.32
N PHE A 160 -0.22 -10.82 16.27
CA PHE A 160 -1.33 -10.44 15.41
C PHE A 160 -0.93 -9.33 14.45
N TYR A 161 -1.06 -9.58 13.15
CA TYR A 161 -0.81 -8.62 12.09
C TYR A 161 -2.10 -7.93 11.63
N LEU A 162 -2.09 -6.61 11.62
CA LEU A 162 -3.22 -5.74 11.28
C LEU A 162 -2.80 -4.72 10.23
N GLU A 163 -3.39 -4.81 9.04
CA GLU A 163 -3.18 -3.86 7.95
C GLU A 163 -4.19 -2.71 8.05
N CYS A 164 -3.75 -1.48 8.34
CA CYS A 164 -4.62 -0.31 8.52
C CYS A 164 -5.56 -0.07 7.34
N ARG A 165 -5.11 -0.33 6.11
CA ARG A 165 -5.97 -0.26 4.91
C ARG A 165 -7.19 -1.16 5.00
N ARG A 166 -7.06 -2.37 5.56
CA ARG A 166 -8.16 -3.33 5.73
C ARG A 166 -9.04 -2.92 6.89
N LEU A 167 -8.45 -2.39 7.97
CA LEU A 167 -9.20 -1.88 9.14
C LEU A 167 -10.23 -0.82 8.76
N ASN A 168 -9.96 -0.01 7.72
CA ASN A 168 -10.89 1.02 7.24
C ASN A 168 -12.27 0.47 6.79
N GLN A 169 -12.38 -0.83 6.53
CA GLN A 169 -13.64 -1.52 6.17
C GLN A 169 -14.50 -1.87 7.40
N TYR A 170 -13.91 -1.89 8.60
CA TYR A 170 -14.52 -2.42 9.82
C TYR A 170 -14.83 -1.31 10.85
N GLN A 171 -15.52 -0.26 10.41
CA GLN A 171 -15.75 0.95 11.21
C GLN A 171 -16.58 0.71 12.48
N ASN A 172 -17.37 -0.37 12.52
CA ASN A 172 -18.24 -0.73 13.63
C ASN A 172 -17.56 -1.61 14.70
N VAL A 173 -16.36 -2.14 14.42
CA VAL A 173 -15.60 -2.93 15.40
C VAL A 173 -15.14 -2.01 16.52
N SER A 174 -15.46 -2.33 17.76
CA SER A 174 -15.33 -1.41 18.88
C SER A 174 -14.23 -1.78 19.89
N ASN A 175 -13.76 -3.03 19.87
CA ASN A 175 -12.78 -3.57 20.80
C ASN A 175 -11.87 -4.61 20.13
N ILE A 176 -10.78 -5.00 20.82
CA ILE A 176 -9.81 -5.98 20.29
C ILE A 176 -10.43 -7.35 20.02
N ASN A 177 -11.35 -7.83 20.86
CA ASN A 177 -11.93 -9.16 20.69
C ASN A 177 -12.78 -9.25 19.41
N GLU A 178 -13.60 -8.24 19.15
CA GLU A 178 -14.32 -8.11 17.88
C GLU A 178 -13.35 -8.05 16.70
N LEU A 179 -12.27 -7.27 16.83
CA LEU A 179 -11.26 -7.15 15.78
C LEU A 179 -10.60 -8.49 15.47
N LEU A 180 -10.22 -9.25 16.48
CA LEU A 180 -9.61 -10.56 16.33
C LEU A 180 -10.61 -11.59 15.78
N ASN A 181 -11.89 -11.52 16.16
CA ASN A 181 -12.94 -12.34 15.59
C ASN A 181 -13.27 -12.01 14.12
N VAL A 182 -12.84 -10.86 13.61
CA VAL A 182 -12.96 -10.48 12.20
C VAL A 182 -11.80 -11.07 11.37
N PHE A 183 -10.57 -11.04 11.89
CA PHE A 183 -9.37 -11.41 11.13
C PHE A 183 -8.82 -12.82 11.43
N TYR A 184 -9.10 -13.37 12.61
CA TYR A 184 -8.50 -14.60 13.14
C TYR A 184 -9.55 -15.56 13.74
N LYS A 185 -10.83 -15.43 13.35
CA LYS A 185 -11.95 -16.20 13.90
C LYS A 185 -11.67 -17.70 13.98
N ASP A 186 -11.29 -18.29 12.85
CA ASP A 186 -11.09 -19.75 12.71
C ASP A 186 -9.91 -20.25 13.57
N ILE A 187 -9.01 -19.36 13.96
CA ILE A 187 -7.84 -19.65 14.78
C ILE A 187 -8.20 -19.52 16.27
N LEU A 188 -8.83 -18.41 16.66
CA LEU A 188 -9.07 -18.07 18.06
C LEU A 188 -10.33 -18.71 18.65
N ASN A 189 -11.46 -18.72 17.96
CA ASN A 189 -12.75 -19.21 18.50
C ASN A 189 -13.04 -18.68 19.94
N ASP A 190 -13.06 -17.35 20.12
CA ASP A 190 -13.28 -16.66 21.41
C ASP A 190 -12.18 -16.90 22.49
N PHE A 191 -10.96 -17.25 22.07
CA PHE A 191 -9.80 -17.37 22.96
C PHE A 191 -9.44 -16.02 23.64
N ASP A 192 -9.27 -16.05 24.95
CA ASP A 192 -8.90 -14.89 25.77
C ASP A 192 -7.39 -14.63 25.72
N ILE A 193 -6.99 -13.61 24.96
CA ILE A 193 -5.58 -13.24 24.78
C ILE A 193 -4.99 -12.45 25.96
N SER A 194 -5.81 -11.95 26.89
CA SER A 194 -5.37 -11.02 27.94
C SER A 194 -4.40 -11.65 28.95
N LYS A 195 -4.37 -12.98 29.02
CA LYS A 195 -3.50 -13.77 29.92
C LYS A 195 -2.18 -14.18 29.27
N HIS A 196 -1.96 -13.81 28.00
CA HIS A 196 -0.84 -14.28 27.20
C HIS A 196 0.01 -13.11 26.68
N THR A 197 1.30 -13.38 26.54
CA THR A 197 2.26 -12.44 25.97
C THR A 197 1.94 -12.20 24.49
N THR A 198 1.33 -11.05 24.21
CA THR A 198 0.78 -10.73 22.89
C THR A 198 1.48 -9.51 22.29
N LEU A 199 1.81 -9.61 21.00
CA LEU A 199 2.38 -8.54 20.17
C LEU A 199 1.45 -8.22 19.01
N PHE A 200 1.13 -6.94 18.83
CA PHE A 200 0.41 -6.46 17.66
C PHE A 200 1.34 -5.79 16.66
N ILE A 201 1.22 -6.13 15.39
CA ILE A 201 1.89 -5.44 14.29
C ILE A 201 0.86 -4.62 13.52
N ILE A 202 0.99 -3.31 13.56
CA ILE A 202 0.15 -2.34 12.85
C ILE A 202 0.91 -1.85 11.62
N ASP A 203 0.47 -2.28 10.43
CA ASP A 203 1.09 -1.92 9.15
C ASP A 203 0.30 -0.86 8.40
N GLY A 204 1.02 0.13 7.87
CA GLY A 204 0.46 1.20 7.05
C GLY A 204 -0.31 2.24 7.86
N LEU A 205 0.21 2.71 8.99
CA LEU A 205 -0.45 3.72 9.83
C LEU A 205 -0.88 4.98 9.03
N ASP A 206 -0.09 5.38 8.02
CA ASP A 206 -0.42 6.48 7.11
C ASP A 206 -1.67 6.24 6.24
N GLU A 207 -2.10 4.98 6.12
CA GLU A 207 -3.26 4.54 5.36
C GLU A 207 -4.51 4.38 6.26
N PHE A 208 -4.39 4.60 7.57
CA PHE A 208 -5.54 4.56 8.47
C PHE A 208 -6.39 5.81 8.29
N LYS A 209 -7.68 5.63 7.97
CA LYS A 209 -8.62 6.71 7.68
C LYS A 209 -8.76 7.68 8.87
N TYR A 210 -8.70 7.15 10.08
CA TYR A 210 -8.92 7.87 11.34
C TYR A 210 -7.61 8.15 12.08
N LEU A 211 -6.51 8.34 11.35
CA LEU A 211 -5.20 8.60 11.96
C LEU A 211 -5.23 9.80 12.92
N ASN A 212 -5.89 10.91 12.57
CA ASN A 212 -5.89 12.09 13.43
C ASN A 212 -6.69 11.87 14.71
N GLU A 213 -7.77 11.07 14.64
CA GLU A 213 -8.63 10.70 15.75
C GLU A 213 -7.94 9.70 16.67
N LEU A 214 -7.17 8.76 16.12
CA LEU A 214 -6.30 7.86 16.89
C LEU A 214 -5.23 8.64 17.67
N LEU A 215 -4.74 9.74 17.09
CA LEU A 215 -3.70 10.57 17.69
C LEU A 215 -4.23 11.60 18.70
N ASN A 216 -5.55 11.80 18.77
CA ASN A 216 -6.16 12.77 19.67
C ASN A 216 -7.29 12.11 20.47
N PRO A 217 -7.05 11.76 21.74
CA PRO A 217 -8.04 11.09 22.60
C PRO A 217 -9.37 11.86 22.72
N ASN A 218 -9.38 13.17 22.50
CA ASN A 218 -10.61 13.97 22.54
C ASN A 218 -11.50 13.81 21.30
N LEU A 219 -10.99 13.17 20.24
CA LEU A 219 -11.69 12.92 18.97
C LEU A 219 -12.06 11.44 18.76
N SER A 220 -11.59 10.53 19.63
CA SER A 220 -11.74 9.08 19.46
C SER A 220 -13.17 8.57 19.68
N SER A 221 -13.98 9.27 20.48
CA SER A 221 -15.32 8.81 20.90
C SER A 221 -16.33 8.58 19.78
N ASN A 222 -16.08 9.09 18.57
CA ASN A 222 -17.02 9.02 17.45
C ASN A 222 -16.79 7.84 16.51
N PHE A 223 -15.68 7.09 16.65
CA PHE A 223 -15.29 6.05 15.71
C PHE A 223 -14.89 4.76 16.45
N PRO A 224 -15.77 3.73 16.50
CA PRO A 224 -15.53 2.50 17.26
C PRO A 224 -14.17 1.84 16.97
N ILE A 225 -13.76 1.78 15.69
CA ILE A 225 -12.48 1.18 15.29
C ILE A 225 -11.25 1.87 15.89
N VAL A 226 -11.36 3.16 16.24
CA VAL A 226 -10.30 3.90 16.91
C VAL A 226 -10.11 3.38 18.34
N ASN A 227 -11.19 3.03 19.03
CA ASN A 227 -11.12 2.47 20.39
C ASN A 227 -10.43 1.10 20.39
N ALA A 228 -10.77 0.23 19.43
CA ALA A 228 -10.11 -1.07 19.27
C ALA A 228 -8.59 -0.93 19.06
N LEU A 229 -8.15 0.05 18.27
CA LEU A 229 -6.72 0.33 18.08
C LEU A 229 -6.07 1.01 19.30
N ALA A 230 -6.81 1.83 20.04
CA ALA A 230 -6.30 2.44 21.27
C ALA A 230 -6.07 1.38 22.37
N GLU A 231 -6.95 0.39 22.49
CA GLU A 231 -6.77 -0.74 23.42
C GLU A 231 -5.45 -1.50 23.15
N ILE A 232 -4.97 -1.56 21.91
CA ILE A 232 -3.71 -2.25 21.54
C ILE A 232 -2.49 -1.63 22.25
N GLN A 233 -2.56 -0.36 22.64
CA GLN A 233 -1.47 0.31 23.36
C GLN A 233 -1.16 -0.33 24.72
N SER A 234 -2.08 -1.12 25.27
CA SER A 234 -1.86 -1.91 26.49
C SER A 234 -1.03 -3.19 26.26
N TYR A 235 -0.75 -3.55 25.01
CA TYR A 235 0.04 -4.71 24.61
C TYR A 235 1.38 -4.27 24.01
N LYS A 236 2.30 -5.23 23.83
CA LYS A 236 3.49 -4.97 23.00
C LYS A 236 3.03 -4.67 21.57
N HIS A 237 3.66 -3.72 20.89
CA HIS A 237 3.28 -3.44 19.51
C HIS A 237 4.40 -2.87 18.63
N VAL A 238 4.34 -3.21 17.34
CA VAL A 238 5.15 -2.65 16.28
C VAL A 238 4.25 -1.82 15.38
N VAL A 239 4.60 -0.57 15.12
CA VAL A 239 3.82 0.32 14.25
C VAL A 239 4.68 0.79 13.10
N ALA A 240 4.27 0.50 11.87
CA ALA A 240 4.95 0.93 10.66
C ALA A 240 4.13 1.94 9.86
N GLY A 241 4.79 2.95 9.32
CA GLY A 241 4.13 3.97 8.52
C GLY A 241 5.10 4.94 7.84
N ARG A 242 4.57 5.85 7.04
CA ARG A 242 5.36 6.98 6.51
C ARG A 242 5.89 7.85 7.64
N VAL A 243 7.04 8.50 7.39
CA VAL A 243 7.75 9.36 8.36
C VAL A 243 6.79 10.32 9.07
N TYR A 244 5.96 11.06 8.34
CA TYR A 244 5.00 12.00 8.94
C TYR A 244 3.97 11.34 9.87
N ALA A 245 3.56 10.10 9.61
CA ALA A 245 2.55 9.40 10.40
C ALA A 245 3.19 8.89 11.70
N ILE A 246 4.40 8.34 11.59
CA ILE A 246 5.18 7.88 12.74
C ILE A 246 5.60 9.06 13.62
N ASP A 247 6.06 10.18 13.05
CA ASP A 247 6.43 11.37 13.83
C ASP A 247 5.25 11.91 14.66
N LYS A 248 4.04 11.94 14.08
CA LYS A 248 2.84 12.31 14.84
C LYS A 248 2.51 11.30 15.94
N CYS A 249 2.75 10.01 15.67
CA CYS A 249 2.48 8.92 16.59
C CYS A 249 3.47 8.88 17.76
N GLN A 250 4.70 9.34 17.56
CA GLN A 250 5.71 9.40 18.62
C GLN A 250 5.27 10.20 19.85
N ASN A 251 4.44 11.23 19.66
CA ASN A 251 3.91 12.06 20.74
C ASN A 251 3.05 11.27 21.75
N ILE A 252 2.46 10.15 21.34
CA ILE A 252 1.72 9.25 22.23
C ILE A 252 2.69 8.45 23.12
N TYR A 253 3.86 8.11 22.59
CA TYR A 253 4.80 7.20 23.23
C TYR A 253 6.02 7.93 23.84
N THR A 254 5.91 9.22 24.15
CA THR A 254 7.02 10.03 24.69
C THR A 254 7.50 9.55 26.06
N GLU A 255 6.63 8.95 26.87
CA GLU A 255 6.95 8.51 28.24
C GLU A 255 7.32 7.01 28.36
N HIS A 256 7.34 6.27 27.25
CA HIS A 256 7.62 4.83 27.27
C HIS A 256 9.14 4.58 27.33
N ILE A 257 9.62 4.15 28.50
CA ILE A 257 11.05 3.86 28.77
C ILE A 257 11.60 2.77 27.83
N ASP A 258 10.74 1.89 27.31
CA ASP A 258 11.11 0.75 26.47
C ASP A 258 10.62 0.86 25.01
N LYS A 259 10.83 2.04 24.43
CA LYS A 259 10.51 2.34 23.03
C LYS A 259 11.77 2.33 22.16
N LEU A 260 11.66 1.76 20.96
CA LEU A 260 12.66 1.88 19.89
C LEU A 260 12.02 2.55 18.67
N THR A 261 12.66 3.58 18.14
CA THR A 261 12.23 4.22 16.88
C THR A 261 13.31 4.03 15.84
N ILE A 262 12.97 3.35 14.75
CA ILE A 262 13.87 3.08 13.63
C ILE A 262 13.33 3.65 12.33
N GLN A 263 14.25 3.93 11.41
CA GLN A 263 13.93 4.35 10.06
C GLN A 263 14.53 3.36 9.07
N ILE A 264 13.70 2.86 8.16
CA ILE A 264 14.16 2.06 7.02
C ILE A 264 14.65 3.01 5.94
N MET A 265 15.91 2.80 5.53
CA MET A 265 16.54 3.55 4.46
C MET A 265 16.46 2.83 3.11
N GLY A 266 16.14 1.53 3.09
CA GLY A 266 16.06 0.72 1.86
C GLY A 266 17.35 -0.05 1.64
N PHE A 267 17.73 -0.31 0.39
CA PHE A 267 18.97 -1.01 0.06
C PHE A 267 20.18 -0.07 0.14
N ASN A 268 21.28 -0.58 0.70
CA ASN A 268 22.62 -0.03 0.45
C ASN A 268 23.15 -0.56 -0.91
N GLN A 269 24.38 -0.21 -1.26
CA GLN A 269 24.99 -0.64 -2.53
C GLN A 269 25.00 -2.18 -2.66
N ASP A 270 25.39 -2.90 -1.60
CA ASP A 270 25.40 -4.37 -1.59
C ASP A 270 24.00 -4.95 -1.74
N GLY A 271 23.00 -4.35 -1.10
CA GLY A 271 21.59 -4.75 -1.23
C GLY A 271 21.07 -4.57 -2.67
N VAL A 272 21.44 -3.47 -3.34
CA VAL A 272 21.09 -3.27 -4.76
C VAL A 272 21.72 -4.36 -5.63
N GLU A 273 23.00 -4.66 -5.41
CA GLU A 273 23.73 -5.69 -6.16
C GLU A 273 23.14 -7.09 -5.90
N ASN A 274 22.94 -7.46 -4.64
CA ASN A 274 22.32 -8.71 -4.24
C ASN A 274 20.91 -8.88 -4.83
N TYR A 275 20.12 -7.80 -4.89
CA TYR A 275 18.81 -7.84 -5.53
C TYR A 275 18.94 -8.14 -7.03
N VAL A 276 19.84 -7.45 -7.74
CA VAL A 276 20.06 -7.69 -9.17
C VAL A 276 20.53 -9.13 -9.41
N GLU A 277 21.47 -9.63 -8.61
CA GLU A 277 22.02 -10.97 -8.78
C GLU A 277 20.99 -12.09 -8.53
N ASN A 278 20.13 -11.93 -7.53
CA ASN A 278 19.20 -12.98 -7.11
C ASN A 278 17.82 -12.90 -7.80
N HIS A 279 17.47 -11.76 -8.41
CA HIS A 279 16.12 -11.54 -8.96
C HIS A 279 16.07 -11.22 -10.45
N VAL A 280 17.20 -10.93 -11.08
CA VAL A 280 17.27 -10.65 -12.52
C VAL A 280 17.88 -11.85 -13.25
N ILE A 281 17.30 -12.19 -14.40
CA ILE A 281 17.82 -13.26 -15.27
C ILE A 281 19.21 -12.88 -15.81
N GLU A 282 20.10 -13.87 -15.94
CA GLU A 282 21.53 -13.66 -16.25
C GLU A 282 21.75 -12.74 -17.46
N GLU A 283 21.00 -12.96 -18.54
CA GLU A 283 21.07 -12.19 -19.79
C GLU A 283 20.76 -10.69 -19.63
N LYS A 284 20.06 -10.29 -18.55
CA LYS A 284 19.60 -8.93 -18.32
C LYS A 284 20.34 -8.22 -17.18
N LYS A 285 21.13 -8.94 -16.37
CA LYS A 285 21.87 -8.37 -15.24
C LYS A 285 22.80 -7.24 -15.68
N GLU A 286 23.61 -7.46 -16.70
CA GLU A 286 24.55 -6.45 -17.20
C GLU A 286 23.84 -5.21 -17.78
N VAL A 287 22.67 -5.39 -18.39
CA VAL A 287 21.84 -4.27 -18.87
C VAL A 287 21.32 -3.43 -17.70
N VAL A 288 20.85 -4.08 -16.63
CA VAL A 288 20.41 -3.39 -15.41
C VAL A 288 21.58 -2.63 -14.78
N LYS A 289 22.73 -3.28 -14.60
CA LYS A 289 23.93 -2.66 -14.02
C LYS A 289 24.41 -1.46 -14.85
N ALA A 290 24.45 -1.59 -16.18
CA ALA A 290 24.79 -0.48 -17.07
C ALA A 290 23.81 0.69 -16.94
N THR A 291 22.50 0.41 -16.94
CA THR A 291 21.45 1.43 -16.78
C THR A 291 21.60 2.21 -15.46
N LEU A 292 21.86 1.51 -14.35
CA LEU A 292 22.09 2.13 -13.05
C LEU A 292 23.39 2.94 -13.02
N LYS A 293 24.43 2.50 -13.73
CA LYS A 293 25.72 3.20 -13.81
C LYS A 293 25.64 4.49 -14.64
N GLU A 294 24.86 4.48 -15.73
CA GLU A 294 24.73 5.62 -16.64
C GLU A 294 23.91 6.78 -16.07
N SER A 295 22.96 6.50 -15.15
CA SER A 295 22.09 7.51 -14.54
C SER A 295 22.31 7.59 -13.03
N PRO A 296 22.94 8.67 -12.51
CA PRO A 296 23.07 8.89 -11.07
C PRO A 296 21.71 8.89 -10.35
N ILE A 297 20.66 9.39 -11.02
CA ILE A 297 19.31 9.41 -10.47
C ILE A 297 18.75 7.99 -10.39
N ALA A 298 18.93 7.16 -11.41
CA ALA A 298 18.49 5.76 -11.38
C ALA A 298 19.22 4.97 -10.29
N LYS A 299 20.54 5.15 -10.15
CA LYS A 299 21.33 4.55 -9.07
C LYS A 299 20.78 4.91 -7.69
N VAL A 300 20.48 6.18 -7.50
CA VAL A 300 19.93 6.70 -6.26
C VAL A 300 18.51 6.18 -6.01
N MET A 301 17.64 6.13 -7.03
CA MET A 301 16.30 5.54 -6.93
C MET A 301 16.35 4.04 -6.62
N ALA A 302 17.34 3.31 -7.12
CA ALA A 302 17.49 1.87 -6.90
C ALA A 302 17.69 1.48 -5.43
N THR A 303 18.07 2.42 -4.56
CA THR A 303 18.08 2.19 -3.11
C THR A 303 16.68 1.91 -2.54
N VAL A 304 15.62 2.33 -3.24
CA VAL A 304 14.24 2.03 -2.86
C VAL A 304 13.81 0.70 -3.50
N PRO A 305 13.49 -0.34 -2.72
CA PRO A 305 13.17 -1.68 -3.25
C PRO A 305 12.06 -1.68 -4.31
N PHE A 306 11.00 -0.90 -4.11
CA PHE A 306 9.92 -0.78 -5.10
C PHE A 306 10.39 -0.21 -6.45
N TYR A 307 11.33 0.74 -6.45
CA TYR A 307 11.87 1.33 -7.68
C TYR A 307 12.82 0.36 -8.37
N LEU A 308 13.73 -0.27 -7.63
CA LEU A 308 14.65 -1.25 -8.19
C LEU A 308 13.90 -2.44 -8.80
N SER A 309 12.99 -3.05 -8.04
CA SER A 309 12.16 -4.16 -8.53
C SER A 309 11.39 -3.79 -9.80
N SER A 310 10.82 -2.59 -9.84
CA SER A 310 10.13 -2.08 -11.02
C SER A 310 11.07 -1.91 -12.23
N MET A 311 12.23 -1.27 -12.05
CA MET A 311 13.21 -1.09 -13.12
C MET A 311 13.72 -2.44 -13.65
N CYS A 312 14.10 -3.35 -12.75
CA CYS A 312 14.51 -4.71 -13.08
C CYS A 312 13.43 -5.45 -13.89
N LYS A 313 12.16 -5.35 -13.47
CA LYS A 313 11.05 -6.03 -14.15
C LYS A 313 10.81 -5.46 -15.55
N ILE A 314 10.80 -4.14 -15.69
CA ILE A 314 10.63 -3.45 -16.98
C ILE A 314 11.76 -3.81 -17.94
N ILE A 315 13.01 -3.81 -17.47
CA ILE A 315 14.19 -4.17 -18.29
C ILE A 315 14.13 -5.65 -18.71
N SER A 316 13.80 -6.53 -17.76
CA SER A 316 13.78 -7.98 -18.00
C SER A 316 12.73 -8.39 -19.03
N ASP A 317 11.54 -7.79 -18.96
CA ASP A 317 10.42 -8.10 -19.85
C ASP A 317 10.48 -7.35 -21.20
N SER A 318 11.42 -6.42 -21.40
CA SER A 318 11.54 -5.66 -22.66
C SER A 318 12.26 -6.48 -23.75
N SER A 319 11.61 -6.63 -24.91
CA SER A 319 12.14 -7.34 -26.09
C SER A 319 13.16 -6.51 -26.89
N LYS A 320 13.14 -5.19 -26.71
CA LYS A 320 14.12 -4.26 -27.24
C LYS A 320 14.68 -3.45 -26.08
N ILE A 321 15.98 -3.19 -26.12
CA ILE A 321 16.64 -2.16 -25.31
C ILE A 321 16.15 -0.80 -25.82
N TYR A 322 14.86 -0.51 -25.68
CA TYR A 322 14.46 0.87 -25.64
C TYR A 322 15.12 1.40 -24.39
N THR A 323 16.04 2.33 -24.57
CA THR A 323 16.64 3.16 -23.55
C THR A 323 15.51 3.77 -22.70
N THR A 324 15.00 3.00 -21.74
CA THR A 324 14.02 3.44 -20.77
C THR A 324 14.76 4.37 -19.85
N SER A 325 14.76 5.64 -20.22
CA SER A 325 15.43 6.66 -19.46
C SER A 325 14.68 6.78 -18.13
N PHE A 326 15.28 6.25 -17.05
CA PHE A 326 14.80 6.45 -15.68
C PHE A 326 15.47 7.72 -15.13
N LEU A 327 15.31 8.85 -15.83
CA LEU A 327 16.02 10.09 -15.50
C LEU A 327 15.32 10.88 -14.41
N THR A 328 14.02 10.63 -14.21
CA THR A 328 13.26 11.23 -13.12
C THR A 328 12.32 10.21 -12.47
N MET A 329 11.90 10.51 -11.23
CA MET A 329 10.85 9.73 -10.56
C MET A 329 9.57 9.65 -11.39
N THR A 330 9.16 10.77 -12.00
CA THR A 330 7.93 10.82 -12.81
C THR A 330 8.06 9.97 -14.07
N GLU A 331 9.23 9.94 -14.71
CA GLU A 331 9.50 9.03 -15.82
C GLU A 331 9.45 7.57 -15.37
N LEU A 332 10.04 7.23 -14.22
CA LEU A 332 9.94 5.86 -13.68
C LEU A 332 8.48 5.46 -13.45
N TYR A 333 7.68 6.29 -12.80
CA TYR A 333 6.25 6.01 -12.61
C TYR A 333 5.49 5.92 -13.93
N ALA A 334 5.81 6.75 -14.92
CA ALA A 334 5.21 6.67 -16.25
C ALA A 334 5.55 5.33 -16.95
N ASN A 335 6.80 4.87 -16.83
CA ASN A 335 7.23 3.57 -17.35
C ASN A 335 6.55 2.40 -16.60
N ILE A 336 6.45 2.49 -15.26
CA ILE A 336 5.70 1.52 -14.45
C ILE A 336 4.25 1.46 -14.93
N PHE A 337 3.58 2.62 -14.98
CA PHE A 337 2.19 2.75 -15.43
C PHE A 337 1.97 2.10 -16.79
N LEU A 338 2.84 2.43 -17.74
CA LEU A 338 2.77 1.89 -19.10
C LEU A 338 3.04 0.38 -19.13
N TYR A 339 3.97 -0.13 -18.35
CA TYR A 339 4.31 -1.55 -18.31
C TYR A 339 3.09 -2.41 -17.97
N PHE A 340 2.33 -2.10 -16.92
CA PHE A 340 1.13 -2.91 -16.65
C PHE A 340 -0.03 -2.57 -17.58
N LEU A 341 -0.16 -1.33 -18.05
CA LEU A 341 -1.16 -0.95 -19.05
C LEU A 341 -1.00 -1.76 -20.34
N GLN A 342 0.23 -1.91 -20.83
CA GLN A 342 0.55 -2.77 -21.97
C GLN A 342 0.14 -4.21 -21.70
N LYS A 343 0.52 -4.76 -20.55
CA LYS A 343 0.23 -6.16 -20.21
C LYS A 343 -1.26 -6.42 -19.99
N HIS A 344 -2.03 -5.38 -19.66
CA HIS A 344 -3.48 -5.43 -19.47
C HIS A 344 -4.25 -5.31 -20.79
N ILE A 345 -3.93 -4.32 -21.61
CA ILE A 345 -4.64 -4.02 -22.86
C ILE A 345 -4.18 -4.90 -24.01
N ILE A 346 -2.90 -5.29 -24.03
CA ILE A 346 -2.27 -5.99 -25.15
C ILE A 346 -2.22 -7.49 -24.84
N LYS A 347 -3.30 -8.21 -25.18
CA LYS A 347 -3.30 -9.69 -25.19
C LYS A 347 -2.46 -10.26 -26.35
N ASN A 348 -2.16 -9.48 -27.39
CA ASN A 348 -1.40 -9.88 -28.59
C ASN A 348 -0.48 -8.75 -29.08
N ASN A 349 0.82 -9.00 -29.33
CA ASN A 349 1.87 -8.29 -30.13
C ASN A 349 1.66 -6.87 -30.73
N VAL A 350 0.77 -6.02 -30.20
CA VAL A 350 0.50 -4.66 -30.68
C VAL A 350 1.58 -3.71 -30.16
N LEU A 351 1.98 -2.75 -31.00
CA LEU A 351 3.03 -1.81 -30.67
C LEU A 351 2.51 -0.72 -29.71
N VAL A 352 3.36 -0.31 -28.78
CA VAL A 352 3.05 0.67 -27.72
C VAL A 352 2.48 1.98 -28.28
N TYR A 353 2.97 2.43 -29.44
CA TYR A 353 2.48 3.66 -30.06
C TYR A 353 1.03 3.54 -30.56
N GLU A 354 0.61 2.37 -31.04
CA GLU A 354 -0.77 2.13 -31.52
C GLU A 354 -1.73 2.18 -30.34
N MET A 355 -1.31 1.58 -29.22
CA MET A 355 -2.04 1.62 -27.95
C MET A 355 -2.19 3.06 -27.44
N MET A 356 -1.15 3.90 -27.54
CA MET A 356 -1.18 5.31 -27.16
C MET A 356 -1.97 6.21 -28.13
N ALA A 357 -2.03 5.85 -29.41
CA ALA A 357 -2.75 6.63 -30.43
C ALA A 357 -4.28 6.44 -30.35
N ASN A 358 -4.73 5.29 -29.84
CA ASN A 358 -6.14 4.94 -29.74
C ASN A 358 -6.90 5.82 -28.72
N GLU A 359 -7.93 6.54 -29.18
CA GLU A 359 -8.75 7.44 -28.35
C GLU A 359 -9.56 6.70 -27.26
N ASN A 360 -10.00 5.46 -27.51
CA ASN A 360 -10.67 4.65 -26.48
C ASN A 360 -9.70 4.33 -25.34
N ASN A 361 -8.45 4.02 -25.66
CA ASN A 361 -7.42 3.77 -24.65
C ASN A 361 -7.09 5.04 -23.86
N LYS A 362 -7.02 6.22 -24.50
CA LYS A 362 -6.83 7.50 -23.80
C LYS A 362 -7.97 7.78 -22.83
N LYS A 363 -9.21 7.63 -23.29
CA LYS A 363 -10.40 7.80 -22.45
C LYS A 363 -10.39 6.82 -21.27
N TYR A 364 -10.03 5.56 -21.54
CA TYR A 364 -9.90 4.53 -20.52
C TYR A 364 -8.85 4.93 -19.47
N VAL A 365 -7.62 5.26 -19.88
CA VAL A 365 -6.53 5.73 -19.01
C VAL A 365 -6.98 6.93 -18.16
N LEU A 366 -7.63 7.91 -18.77
CA LEU A 366 -8.13 9.09 -18.06
C LEU A 366 -9.16 8.72 -16.98
N THR A 367 -10.05 7.76 -17.25
CA THR A 367 -11.03 7.27 -16.27
C THR A 367 -10.37 6.64 -15.05
N ILE A 368 -9.31 5.84 -15.19
CA ILE A 368 -8.61 5.28 -14.01
C ILE A 368 -7.92 6.37 -13.22
N CYS A 369 -7.27 7.31 -13.92
CA CYS A 369 -6.64 8.45 -13.26
C CYS A 369 -7.68 9.28 -12.48
N ARG A 370 -8.91 9.40 -12.99
CA ARG A 370 -10.04 10.02 -12.28
C ARG A 370 -10.40 9.23 -11.02
N ILE A 371 -10.56 7.92 -11.12
CA ILE A 371 -10.84 7.04 -9.97
C ILE A 371 -9.76 7.21 -8.89
N ALA A 372 -8.49 7.13 -9.28
CA ALA A 372 -7.36 7.30 -8.38
C ALA A 372 -7.38 8.69 -7.71
N PHE A 373 -7.71 9.74 -8.46
CA PHE A 373 -7.84 11.09 -7.93
C PHE A 373 -8.96 11.19 -6.89
N GLU A 374 -10.17 10.74 -7.21
CA GLU A 374 -11.33 10.82 -6.31
C GLU A 374 -11.06 10.04 -5.00
N LEU A 375 -10.56 8.81 -5.11
CA LEU A 375 -10.14 7.99 -3.97
C LEU A 375 -9.02 8.63 -3.13
N PHE A 376 -8.01 9.19 -3.78
CA PHE A 376 -6.90 9.87 -3.10
C PHE A 376 -7.39 11.10 -2.31
N ILE A 377 -8.29 11.90 -2.89
CA ILE A 377 -8.88 13.05 -2.21
C ILE A 377 -9.74 12.62 -1.01
N GLU A 378 -10.44 11.50 -1.09
CA GLU A 378 -11.26 10.97 -0.01
C GLU A 378 -10.50 10.18 1.06
N ASN A 379 -9.19 9.94 0.87
CA ASN A 379 -8.39 9.07 1.74
C ASN A 379 -8.89 7.62 1.74
N LYS A 380 -9.38 7.16 0.59
CA LYS A 380 -10.00 5.86 0.44
C LYS A 380 -9.09 4.93 -0.34
N PHE A 381 -8.51 3.94 0.34
CA PHE A 381 -7.55 3.01 -0.25
C PHE A 381 -8.17 1.69 -0.69
N VAL A 382 -9.38 1.41 -0.22
CA VAL A 382 -10.15 0.20 -0.55
C VAL A 382 -11.56 0.61 -0.94
N PHE A 383 -12.06 0.08 -2.05
CA PHE A 383 -13.35 0.45 -2.65
C PHE A 383 -14.11 -0.76 -3.19
N SER A 384 -15.44 -0.69 -3.21
CA SER A 384 -16.30 -1.82 -3.63
C SER A 384 -16.54 -1.85 -5.14
N LYS A 385 -17.14 -2.94 -5.64
CA LYS A 385 -17.52 -3.08 -7.05
C LYS A 385 -18.55 -2.02 -7.48
N GLU A 386 -19.49 -1.69 -6.61
CA GLU A 386 -20.53 -0.69 -6.86
C GLU A 386 -19.89 0.70 -7.06
N GLU A 387 -18.87 1.01 -6.28
CA GLU A 387 -18.12 2.27 -6.42
C GLU A 387 -17.35 2.32 -7.74
N VAL A 388 -16.71 1.20 -8.12
CA VAL A 388 -16.09 1.06 -9.45
C VAL A 388 -17.12 1.35 -10.56
N LEU A 389 -18.33 0.80 -10.45
CA LEU A 389 -19.39 1.02 -11.45
C LEU A 389 -19.85 2.47 -11.51
N LEU A 390 -20.00 3.16 -10.37
CA LEU A 390 -20.33 4.59 -10.32
C LEU A 390 -19.27 5.44 -11.04
N PHE A 391 -17.99 5.06 -10.95
CA PHE A 391 -16.93 5.73 -11.67
C PHE A 391 -16.87 5.36 -13.17
N ILE A 392 -17.47 4.24 -13.57
CA ILE A 392 -17.31 3.59 -14.89
C ILE A 392 -18.67 3.50 -15.61
N ASN A 393 -19.52 4.55 -15.54
CA ASN A 393 -20.86 4.58 -16.16
C ASN A 393 -20.93 4.22 -17.67
N ASN A 394 -19.81 4.08 -18.40
CA ASN A 394 -19.76 3.84 -19.85
C ASN A 394 -18.90 2.64 -20.32
N PHE A 395 -18.45 1.74 -19.42
CA PHE A 395 -17.58 0.62 -19.84
C PHE A 395 -18.35 -0.69 -19.74
N ASN A 396 -18.94 -1.09 -20.87
CA ASN A 396 -19.70 -2.34 -21.00
C ASN A 396 -18.82 -3.60 -21.01
N GLU A 397 -17.49 -3.44 -20.96
CA GLU A 397 -16.50 -4.51 -20.88
C GLU A 397 -15.58 -4.27 -19.68
N VAL A 398 -16.15 -4.21 -18.47
CA VAL A 398 -15.36 -4.55 -17.28
C VAL A 398 -15.22 -6.07 -17.28
N ASP A 399 -14.41 -6.58 -18.22
CA ASP A 399 -13.77 -7.88 -18.07
C ASP A 399 -13.19 -7.87 -16.65
N GLU A 400 -13.54 -8.85 -15.82
CA GLU A 400 -13.23 -8.88 -14.37
C GLU A 400 -11.73 -8.71 -14.05
N SER A 401 -10.87 -8.75 -15.06
CA SER A 401 -9.52 -8.20 -15.05
C SER A 401 -9.54 -6.66 -14.99
N LEU A 402 -9.82 -6.09 -13.82
CA LEU A 402 -9.41 -4.72 -13.54
C LEU A 402 -7.88 -4.62 -13.65
N PHE A 403 -7.41 -3.43 -14.06
CA PHE A 403 -6.02 -3.07 -14.33
C PHE A 403 -4.97 -3.88 -13.57
N GLY A 404 -3.84 -4.18 -14.19
CA GLY A 404 -2.71 -4.82 -13.51
C GLY A 404 -2.21 -4.10 -12.23
N PHE A 405 -2.69 -2.88 -11.95
CA PHE A 405 -2.44 -2.10 -10.74
C PHE A 405 -3.58 -2.08 -9.72
N ILE A 406 -4.76 -2.60 -10.05
CA ILE A 406 -5.91 -2.66 -9.15
C ILE A 406 -6.11 -4.13 -8.79
N GLU A 407 -5.84 -4.45 -7.55
CA GLU A 407 -5.94 -5.81 -7.02
C GLU A 407 -7.36 -6.05 -6.52
N ARG A 408 -7.90 -7.22 -6.85
CA ARG A 408 -9.11 -7.76 -6.23
C ARG A 408 -8.74 -8.39 -4.90
N VAL A 409 -9.42 -7.96 -3.83
CA VAL A 409 -9.26 -8.48 -2.48
C VAL A 409 -10.59 -9.08 -2.03
N GLU A 410 -10.57 -10.36 -1.69
CA GLU A 410 -11.73 -11.05 -1.14
C GLU A 410 -11.70 -11.02 0.39
N THR A 411 -12.84 -10.66 0.98
CA THR A 411 -13.03 -10.61 2.43
C THR A 411 -14.38 -11.24 2.79
N HIS A 412 -14.65 -11.48 4.07
CA HIS A 412 -15.96 -11.95 4.51
C HIS A 412 -17.08 -10.91 4.30
N LEU A 413 -16.74 -9.63 4.08
CA LEU A 413 -17.70 -8.58 3.72
C LEU A 413 -17.99 -8.53 2.20
N GLY A 414 -17.29 -9.33 1.40
CA GLY A 414 -17.41 -9.36 -0.05
C GLY A 414 -16.11 -9.02 -0.78
N ILE A 415 -16.26 -8.68 -2.07
CA ILE A 415 -15.15 -8.40 -2.99
C ILE A 415 -14.88 -6.89 -3.01
N PHE A 416 -13.62 -6.54 -2.79
CA PHE A 416 -13.12 -5.16 -2.81
C PHE A 416 -11.94 -5.01 -3.76
N TYR A 417 -11.58 -3.76 -4.01
CA TYR A 417 -10.48 -3.39 -4.88
C TYR A 417 -9.56 -2.40 -4.19
N GLN A 418 -8.27 -2.48 -4.52
CA GLN A 418 -7.25 -1.55 -4.03
C GLN A 418 -6.18 -1.34 -5.10
N PHE A 419 -5.50 -0.19 -5.07
CA PHE A 419 -4.28 -0.05 -5.87
C PHE A 419 -3.15 -0.91 -5.28
N ALA A 420 -2.40 -1.61 -6.12
CA ALA A 420 -1.27 -2.47 -5.76
C ALA A 420 -0.21 -1.73 -4.93
N HIS A 421 -0.05 -0.43 -5.17
CA HIS A 421 0.79 0.42 -4.33
C HIS A 421 0.25 1.85 -4.26
N LEU A 422 0.33 2.47 -3.08
CA LEU A 422 -0.18 3.82 -2.82
C LEU A 422 0.43 4.88 -3.75
N THR A 423 1.73 4.76 -4.07
CA THR A 423 2.38 5.73 -4.97
C THR A 423 1.94 5.62 -6.42
N VAL A 424 1.42 4.47 -6.85
CA VAL A 424 0.80 4.32 -8.16
C VAL A 424 -0.53 5.06 -8.19
N MET A 425 -1.32 4.99 -7.11
CA MET A 425 -2.53 5.81 -6.96
C MET A 425 -2.20 7.31 -6.97
N GLU A 426 -1.17 7.74 -6.23
CA GLU A 426 -0.69 9.15 -6.22
C GLU A 426 -0.26 9.62 -7.62
N PHE A 427 0.43 8.76 -8.38
CA PHE A 427 0.83 9.07 -9.75
C PHE A 427 -0.39 9.19 -10.67
N CYS A 428 -1.34 8.26 -10.63
CA CYS A 428 -2.57 8.32 -11.40
C CYS A 428 -3.40 9.58 -11.06
N ALA A 429 -3.50 9.93 -9.77
CA ALA A 429 -4.14 11.15 -9.32
C ALA A 429 -3.43 12.40 -9.87
N SER A 430 -2.09 12.39 -9.92
CA SER A 430 -1.28 13.46 -10.51
C SER A 430 -1.54 13.63 -12.00
N VAL A 431 -1.65 12.52 -12.75
CA VAL A 431 -1.97 12.53 -14.18
C VAL A 431 -3.37 13.13 -14.41
N TYR A 432 -4.36 12.76 -13.61
CA TYR A 432 -5.70 13.36 -13.72
C TYR A 432 -5.69 14.86 -13.41
N ALA A 433 -5.08 15.24 -12.28
CA ALA A 433 -4.96 16.64 -11.88
C ALA A 433 -4.30 17.47 -12.99
N TYR A 434 -3.22 16.96 -13.59
CA TYR A 434 -2.55 17.60 -14.72
C TYR A 434 -3.47 17.76 -15.94
N ASN A 435 -4.31 16.78 -16.28
CA ASN A 435 -5.14 16.82 -17.49
C ASN A 435 -6.48 17.57 -17.31
N CYS A 436 -6.97 17.71 -16.08
CA CYS A 436 -8.36 18.13 -15.83
C CYS A 436 -8.50 19.34 -14.90
N LEU A 437 -7.48 19.69 -14.11
CA LEU A 437 -7.55 20.79 -13.16
C LEU A 437 -6.74 22.01 -13.61
N SER A 438 -7.13 23.19 -13.12
CA SER A 438 -6.34 24.42 -13.21
C SER A 438 -5.21 24.44 -12.18
N PHE A 439 -4.24 25.32 -12.36
CA PHE A 439 -3.16 25.49 -11.40
C PHE A 439 -3.67 25.94 -10.02
N GLU A 440 -4.67 26.82 -10.00
CA GLU A 440 -5.31 27.31 -8.78
C GLU A 440 -6.00 26.17 -8.02
N GLU A 441 -6.73 25.30 -8.72
CA GLU A 441 -7.39 24.12 -8.13
C GLU A 441 -6.37 23.15 -7.52
N ILE A 442 -5.26 22.92 -8.22
CA ILE A 442 -4.16 22.06 -7.73
C ILE A 442 -3.56 22.65 -6.45
N MET A 443 -3.28 23.95 -6.44
CA MET A 443 -2.63 24.62 -5.30
C MET A 443 -3.57 24.81 -4.10
N ALA A 444 -4.87 24.94 -4.34
CA ALA A 444 -5.89 25.01 -3.29
C ALA A 444 -6.03 23.68 -2.54
N ASN A 445 -5.81 22.55 -3.23
CA ASN A 445 -5.97 21.24 -2.64
C ASN A 445 -4.73 20.82 -1.83
N LYS A 446 -4.84 20.79 -0.49
CA LYS A 446 -3.74 20.40 0.41
C LYS A 446 -3.19 19.00 0.13
N LYS A 447 -4.00 18.04 -0.34
CA LYS A 447 -3.54 16.68 -0.65
C LYS A 447 -2.69 16.66 -1.91
N LEU A 448 -3.09 17.37 -2.95
CA LEU A 448 -2.30 17.45 -4.19
C LEU A 448 -0.95 18.12 -4.00
N LYS A 449 -0.77 18.93 -2.94
CA LYS A 449 0.56 19.47 -2.58
C LYS A 449 1.62 18.39 -2.40
N SER A 450 1.24 17.23 -1.85
CA SER A 450 2.15 16.07 -1.70
C SER A 450 2.58 15.48 -3.05
N CYS A 451 1.75 15.64 -4.07
CA CYS A 451 1.95 15.12 -5.42
C CYS A 451 2.57 16.15 -6.38
N LEU A 452 2.82 17.39 -5.95
CA LEU A 452 3.33 18.47 -6.81
C LEU A 452 4.61 18.08 -7.56
N SER A 453 5.52 17.32 -6.93
CA SER A 453 6.72 16.86 -7.63
C SER A 453 6.41 15.97 -8.83
N MET A 454 5.40 15.09 -8.74
CA MET A 454 4.96 14.26 -9.86
C MET A 454 4.25 15.10 -10.92
N ILE A 455 3.34 15.99 -10.50
CA ILE A 455 2.59 16.89 -11.39
C ILE A 455 3.54 17.80 -12.19
N CYS A 456 4.52 18.42 -11.53
CA CYS A 456 5.54 19.23 -12.19
C CYS A 456 6.41 18.37 -13.12
N GLY A 457 6.77 17.15 -12.73
CA GLY A 457 7.53 16.26 -13.62
C GLY A 457 6.78 15.92 -14.92
N LEU A 458 5.44 15.89 -14.91
CA LEU A 458 4.64 15.67 -16.11
C LEU A 458 4.77 16.82 -17.13
N SER A 459 5.13 18.04 -16.69
CA SER A 459 5.31 19.17 -17.60
C SER A 459 6.56 19.06 -18.48
N ASN A 460 7.51 18.17 -18.15
CA ASN A 460 8.71 17.92 -18.94
C ASN A 460 8.41 17.06 -20.20
N LYS A 461 7.47 17.54 -21.04
CA LYS A 461 6.96 16.82 -22.21
C LYS A 461 8.00 16.61 -23.32
N ASN A 462 9.10 17.36 -23.30
CA ASN A 462 10.02 17.43 -24.43
C ASN A 462 10.97 16.23 -24.55
N GLN A 463 11.06 15.38 -23.52
CA GLN A 463 12.07 14.31 -23.47
C GLN A 463 11.50 12.88 -23.59
N ASN A 464 10.20 12.67 -23.39
CA ASN A 464 9.65 11.31 -23.26
C ASN A 464 8.26 11.13 -23.94
N ILE A 465 8.16 10.17 -24.87
CA ILE A 465 6.93 9.84 -25.62
C ILE A 465 5.79 9.40 -24.67
N ILE A 466 6.13 8.70 -23.59
CA ILE A 466 5.16 8.24 -22.58
C ILE A 466 4.56 9.43 -21.85
N LEU A 467 5.39 10.39 -21.44
CA LEU A 467 4.91 11.63 -20.80
C LEU A 467 4.02 12.42 -21.76
N LYS A 468 4.40 12.53 -23.04
CA LYS A 468 3.56 13.16 -24.08
C LYS A 468 2.19 12.48 -24.21
N PHE A 469 2.13 11.16 -24.06
CA PHE A 469 0.85 10.45 -24.04
C PHE A 469 0.03 10.81 -22.78
N LEU A 470 0.62 10.69 -21.60
CA LEU A 470 -0.08 10.88 -20.31
C LEU A 470 -0.59 12.30 -20.08
N VAL A 471 0.04 13.32 -20.66
CA VAL A 471 -0.39 14.72 -20.56
C VAL A 471 -1.39 15.17 -21.62
N ASN A 472 -1.70 14.30 -22.59
CA ASN A 472 -2.60 14.58 -23.71
C ASN A 472 -3.80 13.63 -23.70
N LEU A 473 -4.30 13.29 -22.51
CA LEU A 473 -5.42 12.38 -22.34
C LEU A 473 -6.78 13.09 -22.47
N ASN A 474 -6.84 14.39 -22.15
CA ASN A 474 -8.07 15.18 -22.23
C ASN A 474 -8.08 16.09 -23.48
N PRO A 475 -8.91 15.79 -24.51
CA PRO A 475 -8.97 16.59 -25.74
C PRO A 475 -9.43 18.03 -25.48
N SER A 476 -10.28 18.25 -24.47
CA SER A 476 -10.84 19.58 -24.16
C SER A 476 -9.81 20.58 -23.63
N LYS A 477 -8.65 20.11 -23.13
CA LYS A 477 -7.56 20.97 -22.64
C LYS A 477 -6.67 21.50 -23.77
N LYS A 478 -6.64 20.84 -24.93
CA LYS A 478 -5.80 21.22 -26.08
C LYS A 478 -6.10 22.62 -26.63
N SER A 479 -7.30 23.16 -26.40
CA SER A 479 -7.66 24.51 -26.85
C SER A 479 -7.17 25.64 -25.95
N LYS A 480 -6.56 25.35 -24.78
CA LYS A 480 -6.17 26.36 -23.78
C LYS A 480 -4.67 26.46 -23.45
N GLU A 481 -3.83 25.53 -23.90
CA GLU A 481 -2.45 25.39 -23.37
C GLU A 481 -1.28 25.70 -24.32
N GLU A 482 -1.51 26.23 -25.53
CA GLU A 482 -0.39 26.80 -26.32
C GLU A 482 0.17 28.09 -25.69
N SER A 483 -0.46 28.62 -24.64
CA SER A 483 0.03 29.79 -23.91
C SER A 483 0.02 29.56 -22.39
N SER A 484 1.22 29.59 -21.81
CA SER A 484 1.47 30.13 -20.45
C SER A 484 1.04 29.35 -19.20
N LEU A 485 1.47 28.10 -19.01
CA LEU A 485 1.45 27.49 -17.67
C LEU A 485 2.84 26.95 -17.31
N LEU A 486 3.44 27.53 -16.26
CA LEU A 486 4.65 27.12 -15.51
C LEU A 486 5.97 27.89 -15.75
N ILE A 487 5.93 29.16 -16.15
CA ILE A 487 7.09 30.05 -16.01
C ILE A 487 7.43 30.45 -14.54
N PRO A 488 6.53 30.48 -13.54
CA PRO A 488 6.92 31.04 -12.24
C PRO A 488 7.74 30.12 -11.32
N ILE A 489 7.86 28.82 -11.59
CA ILE A 489 8.48 27.87 -10.63
C ILE A 489 10.00 27.72 -10.83
N LEU A 490 10.53 28.10 -12.00
CA LEU A 490 11.98 28.06 -12.28
C LEU A 490 12.67 29.42 -12.09
N GLY A 491 11.97 30.41 -11.55
CA GLY A 491 12.49 31.75 -11.33
C GLY A 491 11.98 32.37 -10.05
N LYS A 492 12.49 31.91 -8.90
CA LYS A 492 12.84 32.73 -7.73
C LYS A 492 13.51 31.89 -6.65
#